data_AF-X1GDG2-F1
#
_entry.id   AF-X1GDG2-F1
#
_cell.length_a   1.000
_cell.length_b   1.000
_cell.length_c   1.000
_cell.angle_alpha   90.00
_cell.angle_beta   90.00
_cell.angle_gamma   90.00
#
_symmetry.space_group_name_H-M   'P 1'
#
loop_
_entity.id
_entity.type
_entity.pdbx_description
1 polymer ?
#
loop_
_entity_poly.entity_id
_entity_poly.type
_entity_poly.pdbx_seq_one_letter_code
_entity_poly.pdbx_strand_id
1 'polypeptide(L)'
;MFVNRIEELNYLEKIQKEQGARFVIMYGRRRIGKTELLRQFSKDKKHLFFSSDLSSEQEQLKQFSEKVFQLTGESFLQTQPFGSWEALLRYIFDHLVSKTPLIIIDEFPYLCISNPALPSILQKIWDEKGKESNIFLILCGSYMSFMEKEVLGSKSPLFG
;
A
#
# COMPACT_ATOMS: atom_id res chain seq x y z
N MET A 1 -20.64 -9.37 9.70
CA MET A 1 -20.21 -9.64 11.08
C MET A 1 -18.74 -10.02 11.03
N PHE A 2 -17.85 -9.19 11.57
CA PHE A 2 -16.41 -9.44 11.60
C PHE A 2 -16.10 -10.20 12.90
N VAL A 3 -15.73 -11.47 12.80
CA VAL A 3 -15.54 -12.37 13.95
C VAL A 3 -14.06 -12.78 14.02
N ASN A 4 -13.49 -12.82 15.22
CA ASN A 4 -12.16 -13.41 15.51
C ASN A 4 -10.93 -12.71 14.90
N ARG A 5 -10.90 -11.37 14.88
CA ARG A 5 -9.76 -10.57 14.39
C ARG A 5 -9.43 -9.36 15.27
N ILE A 6 -9.80 -9.44 16.55
CA ILE A 6 -9.65 -8.33 17.50
C ILE A 6 -8.17 -8.10 17.80
N GLU A 7 -7.37 -9.16 17.90
CA GLU A 7 -5.94 -9.05 18.17
C GLU A 7 -5.18 -8.36 17.04
N GLU A 8 -5.43 -8.75 15.79
CA GLU A 8 -4.79 -8.13 14.62
C GLU A 8 -5.25 -6.69 14.41
N LEU A 9 -6.53 -6.39 14.67
CA LEU A 9 -7.03 -5.03 14.63
C LEU A 9 -6.35 -4.17 15.71
N ASN A 10 -6.31 -4.66 16.95
CA ASN A 10 -5.65 -3.97 18.06
C ASN A 10 -4.15 -3.76 17.81
N TYR A 11 -3.49 -4.71 17.14
CA TYR A 11 -2.11 -4.57 16.72
C TYR A 11 -1.92 -3.42 15.74
N LEU A 12 -2.75 -3.33 14.69
CA LEU A 12 -2.70 -2.22 13.74
C LEU A 12 -3.00 -0.86 14.42
N GLU A 13 -3.98 -0.82 15.33
CA GLU A 13 -4.30 0.38 16.13
C GLU A 13 -3.13 0.81 17.02
N LYS A 14 -2.42 -0.15 17.63
CA LYS A 14 -1.24 0.13 18.45
C LYS A 14 -0.13 0.74 17.59
N ILE A 15 0.17 0.11 16.46
CA ILE A 15 1.21 0.57 15.51
C ILE A 15 0.91 1.97 15.01
N GLN A 16 -0.35 2.28 14.69
CA GLN A 16 -0.74 3.59 14.17
C GLN A 16 -0.47 4.74 15.16
N LYS A 17 -0.51 4.46 16.46
CA LYS A 17 -0.30 5.47 17.52
C LYS A 17 1.18 5.79 17.75
N GLU A 18 2.09 5.00 17.18
CA GLU A 18 3.52 5.25 17.27
C GLU A 18 3.93 6.37 16.32
N GLN A 19 4.96 7.13 16.68
CA GLN A 19 5.47 8.24 15.86
C GLN A 19 6.38 7.73 14.73
N GLY A 20 6.44 8.51 13.65
CA GLY A 20 7.31 8.24 12.51
C GLY A 20 6.76 7.21 11.52
N ALA A 21 7.61 6.84 10.58
CA ALA A 21 7.26 5.98 9.47
C ALA A 21 6.98 4.54 9.90
N ARG A 22 5.85 3.98 9.47
CA ARG A 22 5.43 2.62 9.75
C ARG A 22 5.23 1.87 8.44
N PHE A 23 5.87 0.72 8.33
CA PHE A 23 5.68 -0.19 7.22
C PHE A 23 5.28 -1.56 7.76
N VAL A 24 4.05 -1.99 7.44
CA VAL A 24 3.53 -3.29 7.83
C VAL A 24 3.26 -4.13 6.60
N ILE A 25 3.67 -5.40 6.67
CA ILE A 25 3.30 -6.41 5.69
C ILE A 25 2.34 -7.40 6.33
N MET A 26 1.18 -7.58 5.70
CA MET A 26 0.16 -8.53 6.11
C MET A 26 -0.02 -9.60 5.04
N TYR A 27 0.28 -10.85 5.36
CA TYR A 27 0.13 -11.95 4.39
C TYR A 27 -0.49 -13.17 5.05
N GLY A 28 -1.06 -14.03 4.22
CA GLY A 28 -1.72 -15.25 4.69
C GLY A 28 -2.61 -15.84 3.60
N ARG A 29 -3.17 -17.03 3.84
CA ARG A 29 -3.98 -17.75 2.86
C ARG A 29 -5.15 -16.91 2.31
N ARG A 30 -5.61 -17.23 1.10
CA ARG A 30 -6.78 -16.60 0.50
C ARG A 30 -8.03 -16.85 1.38
N ARG A 31 -8.95 -15.88 1.43
CA ARG A 31 -10.23 -15.95 2.17
C ARG A 31 -10.14 -16.00 3.71
N ILE A 32 -8.99 -15.65 4.29
CA ILE A 32 -8.86 -15.51 5.76
C ILE A 32 -9.39 -14.16 6.30
N GLY A 33 -9.88 -13.27 5.43
CA GLY A 33 -10.46 -11.98 5.84
C GLY A 33 -9.47 -10.81 5.97
N LYS A 34 -8.31 -10.84 5.31
CA LYS A 34 -7.32 -9.73 5.34
C LYS A 34 -7.90 -8.42 4.82
N THR A 35 -8.51 -8.44 3.63
CA THR A 35 -9.17 -7.28 3.03
C THR A 35 -10.22 -6.71 3.98
N GLU A 36 -11.04 -7.58 4.58
CA GLU A 36 -12.07 -7.15 5.53
C GLU A 36 -11.46 -6.54 6.80
N LEU A 37 -10.39 -7.13 7.34
CA LEU A 37 -9.65 -6.56 8.48
C LEU A 37 -9.12 -5.16 8.16
N LEU A 38 -8.51 -4.97 6.98
CA LEU A 38 -7.97 -3.67 6.58
C LEU A 38 -9.09 -2.65 6.33
N ARG A 39 -10.23 -3.06 5.77
CA ARG A 39 -11.41 -2.20 5.62
C ARG A 39 -11.99 -1.79 6.96
N GLN A 40 -12.12 -2.72 7.91
CA GLN A 40 -12.57 -2.40 9.28
C GLN A 40 -11.58 -1.46 9.98
N PHE A 41 -10.28 -1.73 9.84
CA PHE A 41 -9.22 -0.87 10.39
C PHE A 41 -9.25 0.54 9.83
N SER A 42 -9.54 0.72 8.53
CA SER A 42 -9.47 2.01 7.86
C SER A 42 -10.78 2.81 7.83
N LYS A 43 -11.93 2.21 8.21
CA LYS A 43 -13.27 2.76 7.97
C LYS A 43 -13.47 4.20 8.50
N ASP A 44 -12.94 4.50 9.68
CA ASP A 44 -13.12 5.79 10.37
C ASP A 44 -11.89 6.70 10.22
N LYS A 45 -11.01 6.40 9.25
CA LYS A 45 -9.72 7.07 9.06
C LYS A 45 -9.66 7.66 7.67
N LYS A 46 -8.98 8.81 7.55
CA LYS A 46 -8.58 9.30 6.24
C LYS A 46 -7.45 8.42 5.72
N HIS A 47 -7.69 7.74 4.61
CA HIS A 47 -6.78 6.72 4.10
C HIS A 47 -6.86 6.63 2.57
N LEU A 48 -5.81 6.09 1.97
CA LEU A 48 -5.81 5.62 0.59
C LEU A 48 -5.84 4.10 0.59
N PHE A 49 -6.90 3.50 0.06
CA PHE A 49 -7.03 2.05 -0.10
C PHE A 49 -7.01 1.70 -1.58
N PHE A 50 -6.00 0.97 -2.02
CA PHE A 50 -5.94 0.38 -3.35
C PHE A 50 -5.95 -1.14 -3.24
N SER A 51 -6.75 -1.80 -4.06
CA SER A 51 -6.80 -3.27 -4.17
C SER A 51 -6.38 -3.62 -5.57
N SER A 52 -5.22 -4.27 -5.72
CA SER A 52 -4.75 -4.70 -7.03
C SER A 52 -5.43 -5.98 -7.50
N ASP A 53 -5.39 -6.18 -8.80
CA ASP A 53 -5.93 -7.35 -9.49
C ASP A 53 -5.01 -7.77 -10.64
N LEU A 54 -5.46 -8.74 -11.44
CA LEU A 54 -4.68 -9.32 -12.54
C LEU A 54 -4.69 -8.46 -13.83
N SER A 55 -5.17 -7.21 -13.77
CA SER A 55 -5.13 -6.31 -14.93
C SER A 55 -3.70 -5.85 -15.26
N SER A 56 -3.54 -5.24 -16.44
CA SER A 56 -2.23 -4.77 -16.90
C SER A 56 -1.66 -3.68 -16.00
N GLU A 57 -0.34 -3.50 -16.02
CA GLU A 57 0.32 -2.42 -15.27
C GLU A 57 -0.32 -1.05 -15.55
N GLN A 58 -0.61 -0.76 -16.83
CA GLN A 58 -1.19 0.51 -17.26
C GLN A 58 -2.59 0.72 -16.67
N GLU A 59 -3.41 -0.33 -16.63
CA GLU A 59 -4.75 -0.28 -16.08
C GLU A 59 -4.70 -0.11 -14.56
N GLN A 60 -3.84 -0.86 -13.86
CA GLN A 60 -3.66 -0.70 -12.40
C GLN A 60 -3.13 0.69 -12.03
N LEU A 61 -2.17 1.23 -12.80
CA LEU A 61 -1.64 2.58 -12.59
C LEU A 61 -2.71 3.65 -12.81
N LYS A 62 -3.55 3.48 -13.84
CA LYS A 62 -4.69 4.36 -14.09
C LYS A 62 -5.70 4.32 -12.94
N GLN A 63 -6.11 3.13 -12.51
CA GLN A 63 -7.04 2.96 -11.39
C GLN A 63 -6.50 3.54 -10.08
N PHE A 64 -5.20 3.38 -9.83
CA PHE A 64 -4.56 3.98 -8.66
C PHE A 64 -4.55 5.51 -8.78
N SER A 65 -4.21 6.05 -9.95
CA SER A 65 -4.26 7.50 -10.22
C SER A 65 -5.66 8.07 -9.98
N GLU A 66 -6.71 7.37 -10.40
CA GLU A 66 -8.10 7.74 -10.14
C GLU A 66 -8.43 7.74 -8.64
N LYS A 67 -7.89 6.79 -7.86
CA LYS A 67 -8.04 6.78 -6.40
C LYS A 67 -7.36 7.95 -5.73
N VAL A 68 -6.17 8.34 -6.19
CA VAL A 68 -5.48 9.55 -5.70
C VAL A 68 -6.32 10.77 -6.04
N PHE A 69 -6.81 10.88 -7.28
CA PHE A 69 -7.70 11.97 -7.68
C PHE A 69 -8.96 12.07 -6.81
N GLN A 70 -9.67 10.95 -6.57
CA GLN A 70 -10.86 10.92 -5.72
C GLN A 70 -10.57 11.41 -4.29
N LEU A 71 -9.35 11.20 -3.80
CA LEU A 71 -8.94 11.59 -2.46
C LEU A 71 -8.43 13.04 -2.37
N THR A 72 -7.76 13.55 -3.41
CA THR A 72 -7.14 14.89 -3.40
C THR A 72 -8.01 15.96 -4.04
N GLY A 73 -8.89 15.58 -4.98
CA GLY A 73 -9.68 16.51 -5.80
C GLY A 73 -8.85 17.27 -6.83
N GLU A 74 -7.60 16.89 -7.07
CA GLU A 74 -6.70 17.62 -7.97
C GLU A 74 -7.03 17.32 -9.43
N SER A 75 -7.76 18.24 -10.08
CA SER A 75 -8.33 18.07 -11.41
C SER A 75 -7.33 17.72 -12.52
N PHE A 76 -6.05 18.10 -12.37
CA PHE A 76 -5.02 17.70 -13.35
C PHE A 76 -4.84 16.19 -13.44
N LEU A 77 -5.11 15.42 -12.36
CA LEU A 77 -5.01 13.97 -12.38
C LEU A 77 -6.09 13.31 -13.27
N GLN A 78 -7.17 14.03 -13.62
CA GLN A 78 -8.15 13.54 -14.59
C GLN A 78 -7.64 13.62 -16.03
N THR A 79 -6.84 14.63 -16.35
CA THR A 79 -6.34 14.87 -17.71
C THR A 79 -4.92 14.32 -17.92
N GLN A 80 -4.17 14.17 -16.83
CA GLN A 80 -2.79 13.68 -16.81
C GLN A 80 -2.61 12.69 -15.65
N PRO A 81 -3.06 11.42 -15.81
CA PRO A 81 -2.75 10.38 -14.84
C PRO A 81 -1.24 10.13 -14.77
N PHE A 82 -0.78 9.50 -13.69
CA PHE A 82 0.64 9.21 -13.52
C PHE A 82 1.13 8.29 -14.64
N GLY A 83 2.30 8.63 -15.21
CA GLY A 83 2.93 7.85 -16.29
C GLY A 83 3.80 6.69 -15.80
N SER A 84 4.07 6.60 -14.50
CA SER A 84 4.82 5.48 -13.90
C SER A 84 4.48 5.30 -12.43
N TRP A 85 4.75 4.09 -11.91
CA TRP A 85 4.67 3.82 -10.47
C TRP A 85 5.62 4.69 -9.64
N GLU A 86 6.82 5.00 -10.16
CA GLU A 86 7.75 5.90 -9.47
C GLU A 86 7.14 7.31 -9.31
N ALA A 87 6.53 7.85 -10.37
CA ALA A 87 5.88 9.16 -10.32
C ALA A 87 4.71 9.17 -9.32
N LEU A 88 3.87 8.15 -9.36
CA LEU A 88 2.74 7.99 -8.44
C LEU A 88 3.21 7.88 -6.98
N LEU A 89 4.17 7.01 -6.70
CA LEU A 89 4.68 6.80 -5.35
C LEU A 89 5.38 8.04 -4.82
N ARG A 90 6.20 8.73 -5.63
CA ARG A 90 6.82 10.00 -5.22
C ARG A 90 5.78 11.04 -4.85
N TYR A 91 4.74 11.20 -5.67
CA TYR A 91 3.64 12.11 -5.37
C TYR A 91 2.95 11.77 -4.04
N ILE A 92 2.70 10.48 -3.76
CA ILE A 92 2.11 10.05 -2.48
C ILE A 92 2.99 10.51 -1.31
N PHE A 93 4.29 10.19 -1.34
CA PHE A 93 5.19 10.53 -0.24
C PHE A 93 5.36 12.04 -0.08
N ASP A 94 5.46 12.79 -1.18
CA ASP A 94 5.75 14.23 -1.15
C ASP A 94 4.52 15.10 -0.82
N HIS A 95 3.33 14.70 -1.26
CA HIS A 95 2.15 15.56 -1.22
C HIS A 95 0.99 14.98 -0.43
N LEU A 96 0.85 13.65 -0.40
CA LEU A 96 -0.32 13.02 0.20
C LEU A 96 -0.13 12.65 1.67
N VAL A 97 1.05 12.17 2.05
CA VAL A 97 1.33 11.65 3.41
C VAL A 97 1.04 12.67 4.51
N SER A 98 1.28 13.97 4.27
CA SER A 98 0.99 15.04 5.23
C SER A 98 -0.51 15.15 5.59
N LYS A 99 -1.40 14.77 4.67
CA LYS A 99 -2.86 14.88 4.80
C LYS A 99 -3.55 13.53 4.98
N THR A 100 -2.95 12.47 4.47
CA THR A 100 -3.47 11.11 4.45
C THR A 100 -2.31 10.13 4.69
N PRO A 101 -1.89 9.95 5.95
CA PRO A 101 -0.71 9.15 6.26
C PRO A 101 -0.95 7.64 6.07
N LEU A 102 -2.20 7.18 6.18
CA LEU A 102 -2.53 5.75 6.05
C LEU A 102 -2.70 5.36 4.58
N ILE A 103 -1.75 4.57 4.05
CA ILE A 103 -1.75 4.04 2.68
C ILE A 103 -1.82 2.51 2.75
N ILE A 104 -2.81 1.93 2.10
CA ILE A 104 -3.05 0.48 2.08
C ILE A 104 -3.07 -0.01 0.64
N ILE A 105 -2.22 -1.00 0.34
CA ILE A 105 -2.19 -1.70 -0.94
C ILE A 105 -2.51 -3.17 -0.68
N ASP A 106 -3.73 -3.56 -1.02
CA ASP A 106 -4.23 -4.93 -0.90
C ASP A 106 -3.92 -5.74 -2.14
N GLU A 107 -3.61 -7.02 -1.95
CA GLU A 107 -3.14 -7.95 -2.98
C GLU A 107 -1.92 -7.45 -3.79
N PHE A 108 -0.96 -6.80 -3.10
CA PHE A 108 0.31 -6.29 -3.65
C PHE A 108 1.06 -7.25 -4.60
N PRO A 109 1.06 -8.59 -4.41
CA PRO A 109 1.67 -9.50 -5.38
C PRO A 109 1.21 -9.29 -6.82
N TYR A 110 -0.05 -8.89 -7.05
CA TYR A 110 -0.54 -8.67 -8.41
C TYR A 110 0.10 -7.45 -9.07
N LEU A 111 0.42 -6.40 -8.31
CA LEU A 111 1.21 -5.29 -8.82
C LEU A 111 2.62 -5.73 -9.19
N CYS A 112 3.28 -6.50 -8.32
CA CYS A 112 4.63 -7.00 -8.60
C CYS A 112 4.68 -7.95 -9.79
N ILE A 113 3.62 -8.74 -10.01
CA ILE A 113 3.50 -9.58 -11.21
C ILE A 113 3.40 -8.70 -12.47
N SER A 114 2.60 -7.63 -12.42
CA SER A 114 2.44 -6.70 -13.56
C SER A 114 3.69 -5.84 -13.82
N ASN A 115 4.42 -5.47 -12.76
CA ASN A 115 5.68 -4.73 -12.82
C ASN A 115 6.69 -5.30 -11.80
N PRO A 116 7.62 -6.17 -12.24
CA PRO A 116 8.63 -6.77 -11.38
C PRO A 116 9.61 -5.77 -10.75
N ALA A 117 9.74 -4.56 -11.28
CA ALA A 117 10.60 -3.52 -10.71
C ALA A 117 9.93 -2.76 -9.55
N LEU A 118 8.61 -2.92 -9.35
CA LEU A 118 7.86 -2.16 -8.35
C LEU A 118 8.38 -2.32 -6.91
N PRO A 119 8.77 -3.52 -6.41
CA PRO A 119 9.37 -3.65 -5.09
C PRO A 119 10.62 -2.78 -4.91
N SER A 120 11.50 -2.74 -5.92
CA SER A 120 12.72 -1.94 -5.90
C SER A 120 12.43 -0.44 -5.98
N ILE A 121 11.44 -0.03 -6.79
CA ILE A 121 10.98 1.37 -6.86
C ILE A 121 10.42 1.80 -5.50
N LEU A 122 9.60 0.97 -4.86
CA LEU A 122 9.03 1.26 -3.56
C LEU A 122 10.11 1.32 -2.47
N GLN A 123 11.07 0.39 -2.45
CA GLN A 123 12.22 0.45 -1.53
C GLN A 123 12.96 1.78 -1.68
N LYS A 124 13.36 2.13 -2.91
CA LYS A 124 14.11 3.36 -3.21
C LYS A 124 13.39 4.58 -2.63
N ILE A 125 12.09 4.71 -2.87
CA ILE A 125 11.28 5.84 -2.39
C ILE A 125 11.11 5.79 -0.86
N TRP A 126 10.94 4.60 -0.28
CA TRP A 126 10.85 4.41 1.16
C TRP A 126 12.14 4.83 1.87
N ASP A 127 13.30 4.47 1.33
CA ASP A 127 14.60 4.85 1.89
C ASP A 127 14.88 6.35 1.73
N GLU A 128 14.49 6.94 0.60
CA GLU A 128 14.65 8.38 0.35
C GLU A 128 13.72 9.26 1.21
N LYS A 129 12.46 8.84 1.41
CA LYS A 129 11.39 9.72 1.92
C LYS A 129 10.63 9.15 3.10
N GLY A 130 10.55 7.83 3.21
CA GLY A 130 9.75 7.14 4.21
C GLY A 130 10.19 7.50 5.62
N LYS A 131 11.49 7.37 5.93
CA LYS A 131 12.06 7.52 7.28
C LYS A 131 11.78 8.88 7.94
N GLU A 132 11.65 9.95 7.17
CA GLU A 132 11.40 11.31 7.66
C GLU A 132 9.91 11.68 7.65
N SER A 133 9.04 10.78 7.20
CA SER A 133 7.61 10.99 7.08
C SER A 133 6.82 10.30 8.20
N ASN A 134 5.55 10.69 8.34
CA ASN A 134 4.59 10.00 9.22
C ASN A 134 3.72 9.00 8.44
N ILE A 135 4.23 8.42 7.35
CA ILE A 135 3.49 7.45 6.56
C ILE A 135 3.22 6.18 7.39
N PHE A 136 2.01 5.66 7.29
CA PHE A 136 1.69 4.29 7.67
C PHE A 136 1.31 3.51 6.41
N LEU A 137 2.29 2.81 5.85
CA LEU A 137 2.14 1.96 4.68
C LEU A 137 1.82 0.51 5.09
N ILE A 138 0.75 -0.04 4.55
CA ILE A 138 0.38 -1.45 4.71
C ILE A 138 0.34 -2.11 3.34
N LEU A 139 1.17 -3.15 3.16
CA LEU A 139 1.07 -4.04 1.99
C LEU A 139 0.45 -5.36 2.41
N CYS A 140 -0.55 -5.81 1.65
CA CYS A 140 -1.21 -7.09 1.91
C CYS A 140 -1.12 -8.04 0.71
N GLY A 141 -1.08 -9.35 0.96
CA GLY A 141 -1.07 -10.34 -0.13
C GLY A 141 -1.57 -11.73 0.27
N SER A 142 -2.38 -12.34 -0.59
CA SER A 142 -2.81 -13.74 -0.43
C SER A 142 -1.80 -14.76 -0.96
N TYR A 143 -0.87 -14.35 -1.83
CA TYR A 143 0.20 -15.21 -2.36
C TYR A 143 1.37 -15.29 -1.39
N MET A 144 1.21 -16.14 -0.36
CA MET A 144 2.17 -16.29 0.74
C MET A 144 3.60 -16.55 0.24
N SER A 145 3.79 -17.52 -0.66
CA SER A 145 5.12 -17.84 -1.17
C SER A 145 5.76 -16.70 -1.96
N PHE A 146 4.97 -15.84 -2.60
CA PHE A 146 5.46 -14.65 -3.27
C PHE A 146 5.87 -13.59 -2.25
N MET A 147 5.01 -13.32 -1.27
CA MET A 147 5.30 -12.39 -0.19
C MET A 147 6.58 -12.79 0.56
N GLU A 148 6.73 -14.08 0.89
CA GLU A 148 7.90 -14.60 1.61
C GLU A 148 9.20 -14.49 0.80
N LYS A 149 9.16 -14.72 -0.52
CA LYS A 149 10.36 -14.74 -1.36
C LYS A 149 10.73 -13.37 -1.90
N GLU A 150 9.76 -12.69 -2.51
CA GLU A 150 9.98 -11.50 -3.31
C GLU A 150 9.80 -10.21 -2.51
N VAL A 151 9.02 -10.25 -1.42
CA VAL A 151 8.72 -9.06 -0.60
C VAL A 151 9.46 -9.10 0.75
N LEU A 152 9.61 -10.28 1.37
CA LEU A 152 10.24 -10.44 2.69
C LEU A 152 11.60 -11.16 2.65
N GLY A 153 12.01 -11.69 1.50
CA GLY A 153 13.25 -12.44 1.38
C GLY A 153 14.48 -11.60 1.73
N SER A 154 15.56 -12.22 2.18
CA SER A 154 16.82 -11.52 2.52
C SER A 154 17.51 -10.83 1.33
N LYS A 155 17.06 -11.12 0.10
CA LYS A 155 17.45 -10.42 -1.13
C LYS A 155 16.35 -9.51 -1.68
N SER A 156 15.22 -9.43 -0.98
CA SER A 156 14.11 -8.59 -1.38
C SER A 156 14.47 -7.14 -1.10
N PRO A 157 14.24 -6.23 -2.05
CA PRO A 157 14.45 -4.81 -1.81
C PRO A 157 13.67 -4.28 -0.58
N LEU A 158 12.56 -4.88 -0.15
CA LEU A 158 11.83 -4.30 1.00
C LEU A 158 12.41 -4.70 2.38
N PHE A 159 13.28 -5.73 2.46
CA PHE A 159 13.80 -6.29 3.73
C PHE A 159 15.29 -6.71 3.70
N GLY A 160 16.01 -6.45 2.61
CA GLY A 160 17.43 -6.75 2.41
C GLY A 160 18.34 -5.56 2.64
#